data_AF-A0A5J4TLL1-F1
#
_entry.id   AF-A0A5J4TLL1-F1
#
_cell.length_a   1.000
_cell.length_b   1.000
_cell.length_c   1.000
_cell.angle_alpha   90.00
_cell.angle_beta   90.00
_cell.angle_gamma   90.00
#
_symmetry.space_group_name_H-M   'P 1'
#
loop_
_entity.id
_entity.type
_entity.pdbx_description
1 polymer ?
#
loop_
_entity_poly.entity_id
_entity_poly.type
_entity_poly.pdbx_seq_one_letter_code
_entity_poly.pdbx_strand_id
1 'polypeptide(L)' 'ADPEIELRFILRQFNRRLRMDQLKEIIEIAKEDSQRATLKLMEELNKKQ' A
#
# COMPACT_ATOMS: atom_id res chain seq x y z
N ALA A 1 -13.58 -4.83 8.49
CA ALA A 1 -13.20 -4.22 7.19
C ALA A 1 -11.86 -4.80 6.79
N ASP A 2 -11.68 -5.23 5.54
CA ASP A 2 -10.40 -5.75 5.05
C ASP A 2 -9.49 -4.58 4.64
N PRO A 3 -8.39 -4.29 5.38
CA PRO A 3 -7.53 -3.14 5.10
C PRO A 3 -6.91 -3.21 3.70
N GLU A 4 -6.72 -4.42 3.17
CA GLU A 4 -6.24 -4.69 1.81
C GLU A 4 -7.20 -4.19 0.73
N ILE A 5 -8.51 -4.39 0.96
CA ILE A 5 -9.57 -3.97 0.03
C ILE A 5 -9.70 -2.45 0.07
N GLU A 6 -9.67 -1.85 1.26
CA GLU A 6 -9.74 -0.40 1.43
C GLU A 6 -8.53 0.32 0.81
N LEU A 7 -7.32 -0.15 1.10
CA LEU A 7 -6.10 0.44 0.53
C LEU A 7 -6.09 0.32 -1.00
N ARG A 8 -6.49 -0.83 -1.54
CA ARG A 8 -6.66 -1.01 -2.99
C ARG A 8 -7.69 -0.07 -3.58
N PHE A 9 -8.82 0.11 -2.91
CA PHE A 9 -9.89 1.00 -3.37
C PHE A 9 -9.42 2.45 -3.41
N ILE A 10 -8.70 2.91 -2.38
CA ILE A 10 -8.10 4.24 -2.30
C ILE A 10 -7.09 4.45 -3.43
N LEU A 11 -6.15 3.51 -3.63
CA LEU A 11 -5.13 3.63 -4.67
C LEU A 11 -5.73 3.74 -6.07
N ARG A 12 -6.83 3.03 -6.35
CA ARG A 12 -7.55 3.14 -7.61
C ARG A 12 -8.11 4.54 -7.87
N GLN A 13 -8.50 5.29 -6.85
CA GLN A 13 -8.96 6.69 -7.01
C GLN A 13 -7.84 7.60 -7.55
N PHE A 14 -6.58 7.24 -7.29
CA PHE A 14 -5.41 7.98 -7.77
C PHE A 14 -4.78 7.35 -9.02
N ASN A 15 -5.49 6.47 -9.73
CA ASN A 15 -4.96 5.70 -10.86
C ASN A 15 -3.69 4.89 -10.53
N ARG A 16 -3.50 4.53 -9.26
CA ARG A 16 -2.39 3.71 -8.79
C ARG A 16 -2.84 2.28 -8.57
N ARG A 17 -1.95 1.33 -8.83
CA ARG A 17 -2.20 -0.10 -8.64
C ARG A 17 -0.99 -0.76 -8.00
N LEU A 18 -1.23 -1.49 -6.93
CA LEU A 18 -0.27 -2.38 -6.30
C LEU A 18 -0.85 -3.80 -6.27
N ARG A 19 0.03 -4.79 -6.32
CA ARG A 19 -0.30 -6.21 -6.21
C ARG A 19 -0.73 -6.55 -4.78
N MET A 20 -1.45 -7.67 -4.59
CA MET A 20 -1.92 -8.07 -3.25
C MET A 20 -0.79 -8.28 -2.25
N ASP A 21 0.32 -8.86 -2.69
CA ASP A 21 1.52 -9.07 -1.88
C ASP A 21 2.11 -7.76 -1.37
N GLN A 22 2.22 -6.74 -2.23
CA GLN A 22 2.70 -5.41 -1.87
C GLN A 22 1.76 -4.72 -0.87
N LEU A 23 0.44 -4.83 -1.08
CA LEU A 23 -0.55 -4.27 -0.17
C LEU A 23 -0.47 -4.92 1.21
N LYS A 24 -0.36 -6.25 1.26
CA LYS A 24 -0.19 -7.01 2.49
C LYS A 24 1.06 -6.57 3.26
N GLU A 25 2.19 -6.48 2.58
CA GLU A 25 3.45 -6.03 3.19
C GLU A 25 3.30 -4.64 3.81
N ILE A 26 2.71 -3.67 3.08
CA ILE A 26 2.49 -2.31 3.57
C ILE A 26 1.58 -2.30 4.80
N ILE A 27 0.52 -3.11 4.81
CA ILE A 27 -0.43 -3.20 5.92
C ILE A 27 0.21 -3.85 7.15
N GLU A 28 1.00 -4.91 6.98
CA GLU A 28 1.73 -5.52 8.10
C GLU A 28 2.72 -4.52 8.71
N ILE A 29 3.49 -3.80 7.89
CA ILE A 29 4.38 -2.74 8.39
C ILE A 29 3.58 -1.66 9.13
N ALA A 30 2.39 -1.28 8.63
CA ALA A 30 1.59 -0.22 9.25
C ALA A 30 1.06 -0.56 10.65
N LYS A 31 0.96 -1.85 11.00
CA LYS A 31 0.59 -2.30 12.35
C LYS A 31 1.69 -2.03 13.37
N GLU A 32 2.95 -2.01 12.94
CA GLU A 32 4.11 -1.79 13.80
C GLU A 32 4.65 -0.36 13.70
N ASP A 33 4.71 0.18 12.48
CA ASP A 33 5.30 1.49 12.17
C ASP A 33 4.61 2.13 10.94
N SER A 34 3.71 3.06 11.23
CA SER A 34 2.97 3.82 10.22
C SER A 34 3.87 4.70 9.32
N GLN A 35 4.99 5.22 9.84
CA GLN A 35 5.91 6.06 9.05
C GLN A 35 6.65 5.20 8.04
N ARG A 36 7.17 4.05 8.48
CA ARG A 36 7.84 3.09 7.61
C ARG A 36 6.91 2.54 6.53
N ALA A 37 5.65 2.26 6.88
CA ALA A 37 4.65 1.82 5.91
C ALA A 37 4.40 2.87 4.82
N THR A 38 4.37 4.15 5.21
CA THR A 38 4.21 5.28 4.28
C THR A 38 5.38 5.37 3.31
N LEU A 39 6.62 5.25 3.81
CA LEU A 39 7.82 5.25 2.97
C LEU A 39 7.83 4.08 1.97
N LYS A 40 7.48 2.88 2.44
CA LYS A 40 7.38 1.68 1.59
C LYS A 40 6.29 1.85 0.53
N LEU A 41 5.12 2.39 0.89
CA LEU A 41 4.07 2.70 -0.07
C LEU A 41 4.56 3.66 -1.15
N MET A 42 5.25 4.74 -0.79
CA MET A 42 5.82 5.68 -1.75
C MET A 42 6.85 5.01 -2.67
N GLU A 43 7.69 4.13 -2.13
CA GLU A 43 8.67 3.36 -2.91
C GLU A 43 7.98 2.48 -3.96
N GLU A 44 6.99 1.68 -3.54
CA GLU A 44 6.24 0.80 -4.45
C GLU A 44 5.43 1.57 -5.50
N LEU A 45 4.94 2.77 -5.17
CA LEU A 45 4.23 3.64 -6.12
C LEU A 45 5.17 4.34 -7.11
N ASN A 46 6.43 4.56 -6.74
CA ASN A 46 7.43 5.22 -7.57
C ASN A 46 8.24 4.25 -8.43
N LYS A 47 8.24 2.95 -8.11
CA LYS A 47 8.70 1.90 -9.03
C LYS A 47 7.81 1.94 -10.28
N LYS A 48 8.32 2.54 -11.37
CA LYS A 48 7.71 2.41 -12.70
C LYS A 48 7.65 0.92 -13.02
N GLN A 49 6.43 0.37 -13.10
CA GLN A 49 6.19 -0.93 -13.72
C GLN A 49 6.50 -0.86 -15.21
#